data_AF-A0A953QFY0-F1
#
_entry.id   AF-A0A953QFY0-F1
#
_cell.length_a   1.000
_cell.length_b   1.000
_cell.length_c   1.000
_cell.angle_alpha   90.00
_cell.angle_beta   90.00
_cell.angle_gamma   90.00
#
_symmetry.space_group_name_H-M   'P 1'
#
loop_
_entity.id
_entity.type
_entity.pdbx_description
1 polymer ?
#
loop_
_entity_poly.entity_id
_entity_poly.type
_entity_poly.pdbx_seq_one_letter_code
_entity_poly.pdbx_strand_id
1 'polypeptide(L)'
;MRMWTCVLGVVVAVCSQGASMTKGERERLIAHLQMTEAWLADETSHLSREQLEYHPSPEQWSVIDVVEHLNLAEPVYWRQFHDALKQPVTGEKPRVGDLDVLWYGVDRTVHQKTSPNKVPKSGSTDLKARLDAFRKLHGEMLDYTRGSNDDLRGRLIDKEGTDAYQWLLMISTHAQRHILQIREIKASPGFPKT
;
A
#
# COMPACT_ATOMS: atom_id res chain seq x y z
N MET A 1 32.56 8.10 -61.63
CA MET A 1 31.69 7.16 -60.90
C MET A 1 32.31 6.90 -59.53
N ARG A 2 31.74 7.45 -58.45
CA ARG A 2 32.15 7.15 -57.06
C ARG A 2 31.00 6.43 -56.38
N MET A 3 31.25 5.20 -56.00
CA MET A 3 30.30 4.26 -55.42
C MET A 3 30.03 4.67 -53.97
N TRP A 4 28.76 4.88 -53.60
CA TRP A 4 28.34 5.07 -52.21
C TRP A 4 28.04 3.71 -51.60
N THR A 5 28.86 3.28 -50.66
CA THR A 5 28.57 2.15 -49.77
C THR A 5 27.62 2.63 -48.66
N CYS A 6 26.34 2.27 -48.76
CA CYS A 6 25.40 2.40 -47.64
C CYS A 6 25.73 1.34 -46.59
N VAL A 7 26.29 1.76 -45.46
CA VAL A 7 26.38 0.91 -44.27
C VAL A 7 25.02 0.97 -43.56
N LEU A 8 24.27 -0.13 -43.61
CA LEU A 8 23.07 -0.30 -42.79
C LEU A 8 23.51 -0.47 -41.33
N GLY A 9 23.38 0.58 -40.53
CA GLY A 9 23.55 0.49 -39.08
C GLY A 9 22.37 -0.26 -38.47
N VAL A 10 22.60 -1.47 -37.96
CA VAL A 10 21.65 -2.18 -37.11
C VAL A 10 21.61 -1.45 -35.77
N VAL A 11 20.53 -0.73 -35.50
CA VAL A 11 20.25 -0.18 -34.17
C VAL A 11 19.76 -1.34 -33.31
N VAL A 12 20.66 -1.90 -32.50
CA VAL A 12 20.26 -2.82 -31.43
C VAL A 12 19.65 -1.95 -30.32
N ALA A 13 18.33 -2.00 -30.19
CA ALA A 13 17.65 -1.46 -29.02
C ALA A 13 18.12 -2.29 -27.81
N VAL A 14 19.03 -1.73 -27.02
CA VAL A 14 19.36 -2.27 -25.71
C VAL A 14 18.16 -1.97 -24.83
N CYS A 15 17.25 -2.93 -24.70
CA CYS A 15 16.28 -2.92 -23.61
C CYS A 15 17.10 -2.95 -22.31
N SER A 16 17.20 -1.81 -21.64
CA SER A 16 17.66 -1.78 -20.26
C SER A 16 16.72 -2.68 -19.46
N GLN A 17 17.15 -3.90 -19.14
CA GLN A 17 16.59 -4.66 -18.04
C GLN A 17 16.78 -3.75 -16.82
N GLY A 18 15.73 -3.02 -16.40
CA GLY A 18 15.85 -2.27 -15.17
C GLY A 18 16.04 -3.27 -14.03
N ALA A 19 16.81 -2.84 -13.05
CA ALA A 19 17.23 -3.70 -11.97
C ALA A 19 16.01 -4.07 -11.11
N SER A 20 15.92 -5.35 -10.74
CA SER A 20 15.05 -5.78 -9.64
C SER A 20 15.32 -4.94 -8.39
N MET A 21 14.38 -4.93 -7.44
CA MET A 21 14.60 -4.33 -6.11
C MET A 21 16.00 -4.66 -5.58
N THR A 22 16.71 -3.63 -5.12
CA THR A 22 17.94 -3.80 -4.36
C THR A 22 17.66 -4.58 -3.08
N LYS A 23 18.71 -5.16 -2.49
CA LYS A 23 18.60 -5.87 -1.21
C LYS A 23 17.96 -5.00 -0.11
N GLY A 24 18.40 -3.75 0.01
CA GLY A 24 17.91 -2.83 1.04
C GLY A 24 16.44 -2.41 0.83
N GLU A 25 16.02 -2.20 -0.43
CA GLU A 25 14.61 -1.94 -0.76
C GLU A 25 13.72 -3.13 -0.40
N ARG A 26 14.17 -4.35 -0.74
CA ARG A 26 13.45 -5.58 -0.43
C ARG A 26 13.32 -5.80 1.07
N GLU A 27 14.42 -5.66 1.81
CA GLU A 27 14.43 -5.80 3.27
C GLU A 27 13.53 -4.76 3.95
N ARG A 28 13.56 -3.51 3.48
CA ARG A 28 12.67 -2.45 3.97
C ARG A 28 11.20 -2.80 3.76
N LEU A 29 10.83 -3.18 2.53
CA LEU A 29 9.44 -3.48 2.21
C LEU A 29 8.92 -4.69 2.99
N ILE A 30 9.72 -5.76 3.11
CA ILE A 30 9.40 -6.91 3.95
C ILE A 30 9.19 -6.49 5.41
N ALA A 31 10.14 -5.72 5.97
CA ALA A 31 10.04 -5.27 7.36
C ALA A 31 8.82 -4.39 7.59
N HIS A 32 8.49 -3.49 6.66
CA HIS A 32 7.34 -2.60 6.78
C HIS A 32 6.01 -3.38 6.72
N LEU A 33 5.86 -4.30 5.76
CA LEU A 33 4.69 -5.18 5.65
C LEU A 33 4.47 -6.00 6.94
N GLN A 34 5.53 -6.65 7.43
CA GLN A 34 5.47 -7.44 8.67
C GLN A 34 5.13 -6.58 9.89
N MET A 35 5.74 -5.40 9.99
CA MET A 35 5.46 -4.45 11.07
C MET A 35 3.99 -4.04 11.05
N THR A 36 3.43 -3.66 9.91
CA THR A 36 2.03 -3.19 9.84
C THR A 36 1.03 -4.31 10.09
N GLU A 37 1.30 -5.54 9.65
CA GLU A 37 0.44 -6.68 9.96
C GLU A 37 0.40 -6.97 11.47
N ALA A 38 1.58 -7.07 12.10
CA ALA A 38 1.66 -7.33 13.53
C ALA A 38 1.05 -6.19 14.36
N TRP A 39 1.30 -4.95 13.96
CA TRP A 39 0.82 -3.78 14.68
C TRP A 39 -0.70 -3.62 14.57
N LEU A 40 -1.32 -3.88 13.41
CA LEU A 40 -2.78 -3.88 13.30
C LEU A 40 -3.42 -4.96 14.18
N ALA A 41 -2.85 -6.16 14.20
CA ALA A 41 -3.33 -7.25 15.05
C ALA A 41 -3.24 -6.88 16.54
N ASP A 42 -2.15 -6.24 16.96
CA ASP A 42 -1.96 -5.78 18.34
C ASP A 42 -2.97 -4.68 18.72
N GLU A 43 -3.14 -3.65 17.89
CA GLU A 43 -4.03 -2.52 18.20
C GLU A 43 -5.52 -2.90 18.28
N THR A 44 -5.89 -3.99 17.63
CA THR A 44 -7.25 -4.53 17.60
C THR A 44 -7.44 -5.72 18.55
N SER A 45 -6.37 -6.17 19.21
CA SER A 45 -6.44 -7.26 20.18
C SER A 45 -7.26 -6.85 21.41
N HIS A 46 -8.02 -7.82 21.93
CA HIS A 46 -8.78 -7.69 23.19
C HIS A 46 -9.81 -6.55 23.24
N LEU A 47 -10.15 -5.91 22.12
CA LEU A 47 -11.21 -4.91 22.09
C LEU A 47 -12.59 -5.55 22.27
N SER A 48 -13.38 -4.98 23.17
CA SER A 48 -14.79 -5.35 23.32
C SER A 48 -15.59 -4.93 22.09
N ARG A 49 -16.80 -5.47 21.93
CA ARG A 49 -17.72 -5.02 20.87
C ARG A 49 -18.00 -3.52 20.95
N GLU A 50 -18.23 -3.00 22.16
CA GLU A 50 -18.49 -1.58 22.38
C GLU A 50 -17.30 -0.72 21.96
N GLN A 51 -16.06 -1.16 22.24
CA GLN A 51 -14.84 -0.48 21.81
C GLN A 51 -14.64 -0.53 20.28
N LEU A 52 -14.98 -1.66 19.64
CA LEU A 52 -14.87 -1.82 18.20
C LEU A 52 -15.85 -0.93 17.44
N GLU A 53 -17.08 -0.83 17.95
CA GLU A 53 -18.19 -0.07 17.37
C GLU A 53 -18.25 1.39 17.86
N TYR A 54 -17.34 1.81 18.75
CA TYR A 54 -17.31 3.17 19.28
C TYR A 54 -16.94 4.19 18.19
N HIS A 55 -17.79 5.21 18.06
CA HIS A 55 -17.55 6.36 17.18
C HIS A 55 -17.25 7.60 18.04
N PRO A 56 -16.09 8.28 17.84
CA PRO A 56 -15.81 9.50 18.60
C PRO A 56 -16.74 10.68 18.24
N SER A 57 -17.28 10.72 17.01
CA SER A 57 -18.39 11.58 16.58
C SER A 57 -19.22 10.87 15.49
N PRO A 58 -20.44 11.35 15.16
CA PRO A 58 -21.28 10.75 14.12
C PRO A 58 -20.63 10.64 12.73
N GLU A 59 -19.67 11.51 12.43
CA GLU A 59 -18.96 11.60 11.16
C GLU A 59 -17.62 10.84 11.14
N GLN A 60 -17.15 10.39 12.31
CA GLN A 60 -15.87 9.71 12.45
C GLN A 60 -16.05 8.18 12.42
N TRP A 61 -15.06 7.50 11.85
CA TRP A 61 -15.02 6.04 11.82
C TRP A 61 -14.77 5.44 13.20
N SER A 62 -15.39 4.29 13.44
CA SER A 62 -15.05 3.39 14.53
C SER A 62 -13.80 2.55 14.21
N VAL A 63 -13.30 1.78 15.17
CA VAL A 63 -12.15 0.88 14.93
C VAL A 63 -12.50 -0.16 13.85
N ILE A 64 -13.70 -0.74 13.90
CA ILE A 64 -14.11 -1.75 12.93
C ILE A 64 -14.28 -1.16 11.51
N ASP A 65 -14.73 0.10 11.41
CA ASP A 65 -14.78 0.81 10.14
C ASP A 65 -13.38 0.99 9.54
N VAL A 66 -12.38 1.33 10.37
CA VAL A 66 -11.00 1.46 9.88
C VAL A 66 -10.48 0.13 9.32
N VAL A 67 -10.73 -0.97 10.03
CA VAL A 67 -10.32 -2.31 9.55
C VAL A 67 -11.08 -2.71 8.28
N GLU A 68 -12.37 -2.38 8.18
CA GLU A 68 -13.15 -2.58 6.96
C GLU A 68 -12.60 -1.77 5.79
N HIS A 69 -12.21 -0.52 6.02
CA HIS A 69 -11.63 0.32 4.98
C HIS A 69 -10.37 -0.32 4.37
N LEU A 70 -9.48 -0.88 5.20
CA LEU A 70 -8.29 -1.60 4.72
C LEU A 70 -8.68 -2.78 3.82
N ASN A 71 -9.68 -3.57 4.23
CA ASN A 71 -10.19 -4.71 3.46
C ASN A 71 -10.85 -4.29 2.13
N LEU A 72 -11.41 -3.09 2.05
CA LEU A 72 -11.99 -2.56 0.81
C LEU A 72 -10.93 -1.92 -0.11
N ALA A 73 -9.97 -1.21 0.46
CA ALA A 73 -9.00 -0.39 -0.26
C ALA A 73 -7.83 -1.22 -0.81
N GLU A 74 -7.23 -2.07 0.01
CA GLU A 74 -5.97 -2.75 -0.35
C GLU A 74 -6.13 -3.74 -1.51
N PRO A 75 -7.22 -4.52 -1.66
CA PRO A 75 -7.40 -5.33 -2.86
C PRO A 75 -7.46 -4.51 -4.14
N VAL A 76 -7.95 -3.26 -4.08
CA VAL A 76 -7.92 -2.34 -5.22
C VAL A 76 -6.49 -1.94 -5.53
N TYR A 77 -5.71 -1.56 -4.51
CA TYR A 77 -4.31 -1.17 -4.68
C TYR A 77 -3.45 -2.32 -5.18
N TRP A 78 -3.71 -3.53 -4.72
CA TRP A 78 -3.03 -4.74 -5.18
C TRP A 78 -3.33 -5.04 -6.66
N ARG A 79 -4.58 -4.84 -7.11
CA ARG A 79 -4.90 -4.94 -8.54
C ARG A 79 -4.18 -3.87 -9.35
N GLN A 80 -4.14 -2.63 -8.87
CA GLN A 80 -3.40 -1.55 -9.55
C GLN A 80 -1.90 -1.85 -9.67
N PHE A 81 -1.31 -2.44 -8.62
CA PHE A 81 0.06 -2.95 -8.67
C PHE A 81 0.25 -3.98 -9.80
N HIS A 82 -0.61 -5.00 -9.85
CA HIS A 82 -0.55 -6.02 -10.91
C HIS A 82 -0.80 -5.44 -12.31
N ASP A 83 -1.66 -4.44 -12.44
CA ASP A 83 -1.89 -3.76 -13.71
C ASP A 83 -0.65 -2.98 -14.17
N ALA A 84 0.11 -2.40 -13.23
CA ALA A 84 1.39 -1.77 -13.51
C ALA A 84 2.43 -2.78 -14.00
N LEU A 85 2.46 -4.00 -13.44
CA LEU A 85 3.36 -5.07 -13.88
C LEU A 85 3.16 -5.48 -15.35
N LYS A 86 1.97 -5.25 -15.91
CA LYS A 86 1.65 -5.52 -17.32
C LYS A 86 2.11 -4.42 -18.26
N GLN A 87 2.46 -3.24 -17.74
CA GLN A 87 2.93 -2.12 -18.54
C GLN A 87 4.43 -2.28 -18.88
N PRO A 88 4.89 -1.74 -20.02
CA PRO A 88 6.31 -1.77 -20.36
C PRO A 88 7.16 -1.07 -19.29
N VAL A 89 8.44 -1.47 -19.22
CA VAL A 89 9.43 -0.70 -18.45
C VAL A 89 9.61 0.63 -19.17
N THR A 90 9.62 1.73 -18.41
CA THR A 90 9.93 3.07 -18.89
C THR A 90 11.18 3.60 -18.18
N GLY A 91 11.82 4.63 -18.75
CA GLY A 91 12.89 5.38 -18.08
C GLY A 91 12.38 6.58 -17.29
N GLU A 92 11.06 6.69 -17.13
CA GLU A 92 10.43 7.80 -16.42
C GLU A 92 10.63 7.67 -14.92
N LYS A 93 10.73 8.81 -14.24
CA LYS A 93 10.93 8.85 -12.79
C LYS A 93 9.60 9.09 -12.09
N PRO A 94 9.39 8.50 -10.91
CA PRO A 94 8.25 8.86 -10.08
C PRO A 94 8.30 10.33 -9.69
N ARG A 95 7.12 10.90 -9.42
CA ARG A 95 6.96 12.31 -9.01
C ARG A 95 7.33 12.54 -7.54
N VAL A 96 7.37 11.47 -6.74
CA VAL A 96 7.67 11.50 -5.30
C VAL A 96 8.80 10.55 -4.97
N GLY A 97 9.52 10.82 -3.87
CA GLY A 97 10.53 9.92 -3.33
C GLY A 97 9.96 8.90 -2.35
N ASP A 98 10.75 7.88 -2.03
CA ASP A 98 10.35 6.84 -1.06
C ASP A 98 10.06 7.41 0.34
N LEU A 99 10.75 8.47 0.73
CA LEU A 99 10.52 9.15 2.01
C LEU A 99 9.17 9.87 2.04
N ASP A 100 8.73 10.44 0.92
CA ASP A 100 7.42 11.07 0.82
C ASP A 100 6.31 10.02 0.94
N VAL A 101 6.52 8.85 0.33
CA VAL A 101 5.64 7.69 0.50
C VAL A 101 5.59 7.30 1.97
N LEU A 102 6.72 7.06 2.64
CA LEU A 102 6.72 6.71 4.07
C LEU A 102 6.10 7.80 4.96
N TRP A 103 6.34 9.07 4.64
CA TRP A 103 5.79 10.20 5.39
C TRP A 103 4.26 10.24 5.35
N TYR A 104 3.64 9.87 4.22
CA TYR A 104 2.19 9.71 4.12
C TYR A 104 1.61 8.74 5.18
N GLY A 105 2.40 7.76 5.63
CA GLY A 105 1.98 6.80 6.66
C GLY A 105 1.86 7.42 8.04
N VAL A 106 2.68 8.44 8.34
CA VAL A 106 2.83 9.02 9.67
C VAL A 106 2.04 10.33 9.79
N ASP A 107 2.00 11.14 8.74
CA ASP A 107 1.41 12.47 8.78
C ASP A 107 -0.11 12.46 8.69
N ARG A 108 -0.77 12.38 9.84
CA ARG A 108 -2.23 12.43 9.95
C ARG A 108 -2.84 13.83 10.05
N THR A 109 -2.07 14.89 9.83
CA THR A 109 -2.59 16.27 9.92
C THR A 109 -3.59 16.62 8.81
N VAL A 110 -3.51 15.93 7.67
CA VAL A 110 -4.43 16.10 6.54
C VAL A 110 -5.36 14.89 6.41
N HIS A 111 -6.66 15.11 6.60
CA HIS A 111 -7.68 14.08 6.41
C HIS A 111 -8.16 14.06 4.95
N GLN A 112 -7.92 12.96 4.25
CA GLN A 112 -8.38 12.78 2.88
C GLN A 112 -9.79 12.23 2.83
N LYS A 113 -10.59 12.66 1.84
CA LYS A 113 -11.91 12.08 1.58
C LYS A 113 -11.76 10.74 0.88
N THR A 114 -12.24 9.69 1.53
CA THR A 114 -12.26 8.33 0.98
C THR A 114 -13.23 8.24 -0.20
N SER A 115 -12.82 7.57 -1.29
CA SER A 115 -13.70 7.31 -2.43
C SER A 115 -14.91 6.44 -2.02
N PRO A 116 -16.12 6.66 -2.57
CA PRO A 116 -17.34 6.01 -2.09
C PRO A 116 -17.28 4.47 -2.03
N ASN A 117 -16.57 3.83 -2.96
CA ASN A 117 -16.39 2.38 -3.02
C ASN A 117 -15.46 1.80 -1.94
N LYS A 118 -14.76 2.65 -1.19
CA LYS A 118 -13.86 2.28 -0.09
C LYS A 118 -14.36 2.80 1.25
N VAL A 119 -15.55 3.40 1.29
CA VAL A 119 -16.18 3.82 2.53
C VAL A 119 -16.74 2.58 3.22
N PRO A 120 -16.36 2.32 4.49
CA PRO A 120 -16.96 1.25 5.28
C PRO A 120 -18.48 1.37 5.33
N LYS A 121 -19.17 0.24 5.22
CA LYS A 121 -20.61 0.19 5.44
C LYS A 121 -20.86 -0.18 6.90
N SER A 122 -21.75 0.56 7.55
CA SER A 122 -22.12 0.29 8.93
C SER A 122 -22.68 -1.13 9.10
N GLY A 123 -22.40 -1.72 10.27
CA GLY A 123 -23.03 -2.97 10.70
C GLY A 123 -22.22 -4.25 10.48
N SER A 124 -20.97 -4.16 10.01
CA SER A 124 -20.13 -5.35 9.94
C SER A 124 -19.22 -5.49 11.15
N THR A 125 -19.34 -6.62 11.85
CA THR A 125 -18.77 -6.82 13.20
C THR A 125 -17.79 -7.98 13.28
N ASP A 126 -17.59 -8.71 12.18
CA ASP A 126 -16.64 -9.82 12.13
C ASP A 126 -15.22 -9.30 11.95
N LEU A 127 -14.62 -8.86 13.07
CA LEU A 127 -13.23 -8.43 13.12
C LEU A 127 -12.27 -9.55 12.72
N LYS A 128 -12.54 -10.79 13.17
CA LYS A 128 -11.66 -11.92 12.92
C LYS A 128 -11.53 -12.20 11.42
N ALA A 129 -12.65 -12.31 10.71
CA ALA A 129 -12.64 -12.56 9.27
C ALA A 129 -11.90 -11.45 8.50
N ARG A 130 -12.03 -10.20 8.94
CA ARG A 130 -11.31 -9.05 8.34
C ARG A 130 -9.82 -9.07 8.57
N LEU A 131 -9.38 -9.39 9.78
CA LEU A 131 -7.95 -9.52 10.09
C LEU A 131 -7.36 -10.72 9.34
N ASP A 132 -8.10 -11.81 9.17
CA ASP A 132 -7.66 -12.97 8.39
C ASP A 132 -7.56 -12.63 6.89
N ALA A 133 -8.51 -11.88 6.34
CA ALA A 133 -8.46 -11.42 4.94
C ALA A 133 -7.31 -10.43 4.69
N PHE A 134 -7.10 -9.47 5.60
CA PHE A 134 -5.95 -8.57 5.60
C PHE A 134 -4.63 -9.35 5.63
N ARG A 135 -4.47 -10.27 6.60
CA ARG A 135 -3.28 -11.14 6.73
C ARG A 135 -3.03 -11.94 5.46
N LYS A 136 -4.08 -12.52 4.87
CA LYS A 136 -3.94 -13.29 3.63
C LYS A 136 -3.38 -12.43 2.50
N LEU A 137 -3.93 -11.23 2.31
CA LEU A 137 -3.48 -10.31 1.27
C LEU A 137 -2.03 -9.84 1.50
N HIS A 138 -1.67 -9.48 2.74
CA HIS A 138 -0.31 -9.08 3.10
C HIS A 138 0.69 -10.24 2.98
N GLY A 139 0.25 -11.47 3.25
CA GLY A 139 1.03 -12.68 2.98
C GLY A 139 1.37 -12.85 1.50
N GLU A 140 0.41 -12.63 0.60
CA GLU A 140 0.65 -12.64 -0.85
C GLU A 140 1.66 -11.56 -1.28
N MET A 141 1.56 -10.35 -0.71
CA MET A 141 2.51 -9.26 -0.96
C MET A 141 3.92 -9.57 -0.44
N LEU A 142 4.03 -10.21 0.74
CA LEU A 142 5.29 -10.66 1.32
C LEU A 142 5.95 -11.74 0.45
N ASP A 143 5.21 -12.73 0.01
CA ASP A 143 5.73 -13.79 -0.85
C ASP A 143 6.19 -13.24 -2.20
N TYR A 144 5.40 -12.34 -2.80
CA TYR A 144 5.81 -11.60 -4.00
C TYR A 144 7.11 -10.82 -3.75
N THR A 145 7.18 -10.06 -2.66
CA THR A 145 8.35 -9.23 -2.33
C THR A 145 9.59 -10.07 -2.07
N ARG A 146 9.46 -11.29 -1.55
CA ARG A 146 10.59 -12.21 -1.33
C ARG A 146 11.11 -12.80 -2.63
N GLY A 147 10.21 -13.24 -3.52
CA GLY A 147 10.56 -14.04 -4.69
C GLY A 147 10.71 -13.28 -6.00
N SER A 148 10.16 -12.06 -6.10
CA SER A 148 10.09 -11.35 -7.39
C SER A 148 11.45 -10.79 -7.83
N ASN A 149 11.72 -10.92 -9.13
CA ASN A 149 12.81 -10.25 -9.84
C ASN A 149 12.29 -9.22 -10.85
N ASP A 150 11.01 -8.85 -10.76
CA ASP A 150 10.42 -7.85 -11.64
C ASP A 150 11.10 -6.49 -11.47
N ASP A 151 11.20 -5.75 -12.57
CA ASP A 151 11.66 -4.37 -12.58
C ASP A 151 10.54 -3.45 -12.09
N LEU A 152 10.45 -3.29 -10.77
CA LEU A 152 9.43 -2.46 -10.14
C LEU A 152 9.72 -0.96 -10.28
N ARG A 153 11.01 -0.58 -10.30
CA ARG A 153 11.45 0.82 -10.38
C ARG A 153 11.26 1.40 -11.77
N GLY A 154 11.35 0.56 -12.80
CA GLY A 154 11.07 0.92 -14.18
C GLY A 154 9.59 0.92 -14.55
N ARG A 155 8.66 0.62 -13.63
CA ARG A 155 7.22 0.56 -13.92
C ARG A 155 6.46 1.68 -13.24
N LEU A 156 6.10 2.69 -14.01
CA LEU A 156 5.37 3.85 -13.50
C LEU A 156 3.86 3.57 -13.38
N ILE A 157 3.28 4.02 -12.27
CA ILE A 157 1.84 4.16 -12.08
C ILE A 157 1.52 5.66 -12.22
N ASP A 158 1.39 6.12 -13.47
CA ASP A 158 1.36 7.55 -13.78
C ASP A 158 0.27 8.32 -13.01
N LYS A 159 -0.93 7.76 -12.90
CA LYS A 159 -2.03 8.38 -12.14
C LYS A 159 -1.65 8.71 -10.70
N GLU A 160 -0.85 7.86 -10.07
CA GLU A 160 -0.47 7.96 -8.67
C GLU A 160 0.90 8.64 -8.50
N GLY A 161 1.66 8.80 -9.60
CA GLY A 161 2.96 9.46 -9.59
C GLY A 161 4.06 8.69 -8.88
N THR A 162 3.89 7.37 -8.77
CA THR A 162 4.81 6.45 -8.10
C THR A 162 5.27 5.38 -9.07
N ASP A 163 6.42 4.75 -8.79
CA ASP A 163 6.79 3.48 -9.42
C ASP A 163 6.10 2.30 -8.70
N ALA A 164 6.15 1.09 -9.29
CA ALA A 164 5.47 -0.07 -8.73
C ALA A 164 6.04 -0.51 -7.37
N TYR A 165 7.33 -0.24 -7.09
CA TYR A 165 7.92 -0.50 -5.77
C TYR A 165 7.35 0.45 -4.73
N GLN A 166 7.31 1.75 -5.06
CA GLN A 166 6.74 2.79 -4.21
C GLN A 166 5.27 2.56 -3.98
N TRP A 167 4.54 2.05 -4.97
CA TRP A 167 3.13 1.71 -4.81
C TRP A 167 2.93 0.55 -3.84
N LEU A 168 3.76 -0.49 -3.92
CA LEU A 168 3.71 -1.60 -2.96
C LEU A 168 4.09 -1.13 -1.53
N LEU A 169 5.07 -0.23 -1.42
CA LEU A 169 5.40 0.44 -0.16
C LEU A 169 4.25 1.32 0.36
N MET A 170 3.55 2.01 -0.54
CA MET A 170 2.39 2.85 -0.24
C MET A 170 1.26 2.02 0.36
N ILE A 171 1.02 0.79 -0.11
CA ILE A 171 -0.01 -0.10 0.48
C ILE A 171 0.26 -0.35 1.96
N SER A 172 1.48 -0.74 2.32
CA SER A 172 1.83 -0.95 3.73
C SER A 172 1.82 0.37 4.52
N THR A 173 2.28 1.46 3.92
CA THR A 173 2.21 2.82 4.51
C THR A 173 0.77 3.26 4.78
N HIS A 174 -0.18 2.93 3.89
CA HIS A 174 -1.61 3.18 4.06
C HIS A 174 -2.17 2.42 5.25
N ALA A 175 -1.76 1.15 5.44
CA ALA A 175 -2.09 0.41 6.65
C ALA A 175 -1.57 1.12 7.92
N GLN A 176 -0.30 1.54 7.93
CA GLN A 176 0.27 2.31 9.05
C GLN A 176 -0.55 3.57 9.37
N ARG A 177 -0.92 4.34 8.35
CA ARG A 177 -1.77 5.53 8.50
C ARG A 177 -3.07 5.19 9.22
N HIS A 178 -3.71 4.08 8.88
CA HIS A 178 -4.97 3.68 9.49
C HIS A 178 -4.80 3.04 10.87
N ILE A 179 -3.68 2.38 11.15
CA ILE A 179 -3.35 1.95 12.51
C ILE A 179 -3.21 3.15 13.45
N LEU A 180 -2.57 4.23 12.99
CA LEU A 180 -2.51 5.49 13.75
C LEU A 180 -3.91 6.11 13.95
N GLN A 181 -4.84 5.95 13.00
CA GLN A 181 -6.25 6.34 13.20
C GLN A 181 -6.91 5.55 14.34
N ILE A 182 -6.64 4.24 14.43
CA ILE A 182 -7.16 3.40 15.51
C ILE A 182 -6.65 3.90 16.86
N ARG A 183 -5.37 4.30 16.94
CA ARG A 183 -4.81 4.92 18.15
C ARG A 183 -5.49 6.24 18.51
N GLU A 184 -5.75 7.10 17.53
CA GLU A 184 -6.51 8.35 17.73
C GLU A 184 -7.91 8.07 18.31
N ILE A 185 -8.62 7.06 17.77
CA ILE A 185 -9.95 6.65 18.26
C ILE A 185 -9.87 6.14 19.71
N LYS A 186 -8.92 5.25 20.01
CA LYS A 186 -8.69 4.68 21.35
C LYS A 186 -8.31 5.73 22.39
N ALA A 187 -7.65 6.81 21.95
CA ALA A 187 -7.24 7.92 22.81
C ALA A 187 -8.35 8.97 23.02
N SER A 188 -9.52 8.82 22.39
CA SER A 188 -10.60 9.80 22.55
C SER A 188 -11.16 9.79 23.98
N PRO A 189 -11.64 10.94 24.52
CA PRO A 189 -12.15 11.00 25.89
C PRO A 189 -13.34 10.08 26.19
N GLY A 190 -14.12 9.72 25.17
CA GLY A 190 -15.32 8.90 25.31
C GLY A 190 -15.11 7.41 25.00
N PHE A 191 -13.88 7.00 24.67
CA PHE A 191 -13.60 5.61 24.35
C PHE A 191 -13.94 4.69 25.54
N PRO A 192 -14.71 3.60 25.35
CA PRO A 192 -15.13 2.74 26.45
C PRO A 192 -13.94 2.14 27.18
N LYS A 193 -13.99 2.20 28.52
CA LYS A 193 -12.99 1.56 29.39
C LYS A 193 -13.37 0.10 29.60
N THR A 194 -12.35 -0.75 29.74
CA THR A 194 -12.51 -2.14 30.19
C THR A 194 -13.09 -2.21 31.60
#